data_AF-V7HD80-F1
#
_entry.id   AF-V7HD80-F1
#
_cell.length_a   1.000
_cell.length_b   1.000
_cell.length_c   1.000
_cell.angle_alpha   90.00
_cell.angle_beta   90.00
_cell.angle_gamma   90.00
#
_symmetry.space_group_name_H-M   'P 1'
#
loop_
_entity.id
_entity.type
_entity.pdbx_description
1 polymer ?
#
loop_
_entity_poly.entity_id
_entity_poly.type
_entity_poly.pdbx_seq_one_letter_code
_entity_poly.pdbx_strand_id
1 'polypeptide(L)'
;MTRVGKLELRVPQDRAGRFSTELFERYQRSERALVATLAEMYVQGVSTRKVKAITEQLCGHAFSASSISAINKRLDESLAAFARRPLQEPFPYLILDARYEKVREAGVVMSQAVLIAVGIDWDGRRQILAVEMANRESRSAWRDFLVGLKARGLKGVELVVSDDHAGLVERSAR
;
A
#
# COMPACT_ATOMS: atom_id res chain seq x y z
N MET A 1 13.72 -5.52 -21.63
CA MET A 1 14.20 -6.40 -20.54
C MET A 1 13.14 -7.42 -20.25
N THR A 2 13.51 -8.69 -20.25
CA THR A 2 12.63 -9.83 -19.98
C THR A 2 13.24 -10.70 -18.89
N ARG A 3 12.50 -11.69 -18.39
CA ARG A 3 13.01 -12.65 -17.39
C ARG A 3 14.25 -13.43 -17.86
N VAL A 4 14.44 -13.59 -19.16
CA VAL A 4 15.60 -14.26 -19.79
C VAL A 4 16.72 -13.28 -20.21
N GLY A 5 16.59 -11.99 -19.84
CA GLY A 5 17.58 -10.96 -20.13
C GLY A 5 17.15 -9.96 -21.20
N LYS A 6 18.13 -9.29 -21.80
CA LYS A 6 17.93 -8.26 -22.82
C LYS A 6 17.66 -8.91 -24.18
N LEU A 7 16.47 -8.65 -24.73
CA LEU A 7 16.11 -9.03 -26.10
C LEU A 7 16.07 -7.77 -26.97
N GLU A 8 16.69 -7.85 -28.14
CA GLU A 8 16.59 -6.82 -29.17
C GLU A 8 15.51 -7.21 -30.18
N LEU A 9 14.46 -6.40 -30.25
CA LEU A 9 13.32 -6.63 -31.11
C LEU A 9 13.32 -5.60 -32.23
N ARG A 10 13.17 -6.07 -33.47
CA ARG A 10 12.89 -5.20 -34.61
C ARG A 10 11.38 -5.08 -34.74
N VAL A 11 10.84 -3.94 -34.33
CA VAL A 11 9.40 -3.66 -34.39
C VAL A 11 9.09 -3.05 -35.76
N PRO A 12 8.18 -3.64 -36.57
CA PRO A 12 7.75 -3.05 -37.82
C PRO A 12 7.16 -1.65 -37.61
N GLN A 13 7.33 -0.76 -38.58
CA GLN A 13 6.63 0.54 -38.61
C GLN A 13 5.87 0.64 -39.93
N ASP A 14 4.60 1.06 -39.86
CA ASP A 14 3.84 1.46 -41.03
C ASP A 14 4.16 2.93 -41.37
N ARG A 15 3.95 3.31 -42.63
CA ARG A 15 4.21 4.68 -43.12
C ARG A 15 3.41 5.76 -42.38
N ALA A 16 2.25 5.40 -41.83
CA ALA A 16 1.39 6.31 -41.07
C ALA A 16 1.69 6.31 -39.55
N GLY A 17 2.61 5.47 -39.07
CA GLY A 17 2.95 5.38 -37.65
C GLY A 17 1.78 4.93 -36.76
N ARG A 18 0.83 4.15 -37.29
CA ARG A 18 -0.34 3.60 -36.57
C ARG A 18 -0.12 2.17 -36.08
N PHE A 19 0.91 1.48 -36.56
CA PHE A 19 1.20 0.11 -36.15
C PHE A 19 1.48 0.03 -34.65
N SER A 20 0.80 -0.89 -33.97
CA SER A 20 1.07 -1.26 -32.58
C SER A 20 0.94 -2.77 -32.46
N THR A 21 1.84 -3.39 -31.70
CA THR A 21 1.77 -4.82 -31.42
C THR A 21 0.73 -5.09 -30.35
N GLU A 22 0.08 -6.27 -30.39
CA GLU A 22 -0.77 -6.75 -29.29
C GLU A 22 0.07 -7.35 -28.14
N LEU A 23 1.30 -7.78 -28.42
CA LEU A 23 2.18 -8.44 -27.46
C LEU A 23 2.79 -7.49 -26.41
N PHE A 24 3.01 -6.24 -26.79
CA PHE A 24 3.57 -5.21 -25.92
C PHE A 24 3.13 -3.80 -26.35
N GLU A 25 3.07 -2.89 -25.39
CA GLU A 25 2.69 -1.50 -25.62
C GLU A 25 3.84 -0.70 -26.28
N ARG A 26 3.50 0.41 -26.95
CA ARG A 26 4.51 1.33 -27.47
C ARG A 26 5.42 1.82 -26.35
N TYR A 27 6.73 1.84 -26.61
CA TYR A 27 7.76 2.21 -25.65
C TYR A 27 7.87 1.30 -24.41
N GLN A 28 7.20 0.14 -24.39
CA GLN A 28 7.36 -0.83 -23.31
C GLN A 28 8.77 -1.44 -23.36
N ARG A 29 9.61 -1.05 -22.39
CA ARG A 29 11.01 -1.53 -22.30
C ARG A 29 11.19 -2.73 -21.37
N SER A 30 10.18 -3.07 -20.58
CA SER A 30 10.23 -4.18 -19.62
C SER A 30 8.99 -5.06 -19.72
N GLU A 31 9.18 -6.36 -19.59
CA GLU A 31 8.11 -7.33 -19.53
C GLU A 31 7.19 -7.10 -18.32
N ARG A 32 5.87 -7.19 -18.50
CA ARG A 32 4.88 -6.97 -17.42
C ARG A 32 5.05 -7.96 -16.27
N ALA A 33 5.33 -9.23 -16.57
CA ALA A 33 5.56 -10.26 -15.56
C ALA A 33 6.77 -9.93 -14.68
N LEU A 34 7.88 -9.48 -15.29
CA LEU A 34 9.07 -9.04 -14.56
C LEU A 34 8.74 -7.86 -13.63
N VAL A 35 8.04 -6.86 -14.14
CA VAL A 35 7.62 -5.69 -13.34
C VAL A 35 6.74 -6.09 -12.16
N ALA A 36 5.81 -7.01 -12.35
CA ALA A 36 4.95 -7.53 -11.28
C ALA A 36 5.76 -8.27 -10.20
N THR A 37 6.74 -9.11 -10.59
CA THR A 37 7.62 -9.78 -9.63
C THR A 37 8.46 -8.79 -8.83
N LEU A 38 8.95 -7.70 -9.43
CA LEU A 38 9.69 -6.66 -8.71
C LEU A 38 8.82 -5.94 -7.67
N ALA A 39 7.56 -5.66 -8.01
CA ALA A 39 6.59 -5.09 -7.08
C ALA A 39 6.29 -6.05 -5.93
N GLU A 40 6.07 -7.34 -6.23
CA GLU A 40 5.82 -8.38 -5.23
C GLU A 40 6.99 -8.51 -4.24
N MET A 41 8.24 -8.55 -4.74
CA MET A 41 9.43 -8.57 -3.87
C MET A 41 9.44 -7.40 -2.88
N TYR A 42 9.06 -6.20 -3.33
CA TYR A 42 8.99 -5.03 -2.46
C TYR A 42 7.88 -5.17 -1.41
N VAL A 43 6.70 -5.65 -1.80
CA VAL A 43 5.57 -5.91 -0.88
C VAL A 43 5.96 -6.95 0.19
N GLN A 44 6.75 -7.96 -0.19
CA GLN A 44 7.30 -8.97 0.72
C GLN A 44 8.46 -8.45 1.61
N GLY A 45 8.75 -7.14 1.58
CA GLY A 45 9.75 -6.51 2.45
C GLY A 45 11.19 -6.59 1.93
N VAL A 46 11.41 -6.99 0.67
CA VAL A 46 12.76 -6.96 0.08
C VAL A 46 13.14 -5.51 -0.21
N SER A 47 14.20 -5.03 0.43
CA SER A 47 14.68 -3.66 0.22
C SER A 47 15.06 -3.42 -1.25
N THR A 48 14.88 -2.20 -1.74
CA THR A 48 15.19 -1.84 -3.15
C THR A 48 16.64 -2.15 -3.54
N ARG A 49 17.58 -2.10 -2.59
CA ARG A 49 18.98 -2.50 -2.79
C ARG A 49 19.13 -4.01 -2.97
N LYS A 50 18.41 -4.82 -2.18
CA LYS A 50 18.39 -6.28 -2.34
C LYS A 50 17.72 -6.69 -3.65
N VAL A 51 16.61 -6.05 -4.02
CA VAL A 51 15.96 -6.28 -5.32
C VAL A 51 16.95 -6.02 -6.47
N LYS A 52 17.68 -4.90 -6.43
CA LYS A 52 18.74 -4.62 -7.42
C LYS A 52 19.72 -5.79 -7.53
N ALA A 53 20.30 -6.24 -6.42
CA ALA A 53 21.28 -7.33 -6.41
C ALA A 53 20.70 -8.65 -6.96
N ILE A 54 19.47 -9.00 -6.58
CA ILE A 54 18.77 -10.19 -7.07
C ILE A 54 18.57 -10.11 -8.59
N THR A 55 18.10 -8.97 -9.09
CA THR A 55 17.86 -8.79 -10.55
C THR A 55 19.14 -8.83 -11.37
N GLU A 56 20.23 -8.29 -10.83
CA GLU A 56 21.53 -8.32 -11.48
C GLU A 56 22.06 -9.74 -11.59
N GLN A 57 21.94 -10.53 -10.52
CA GLN A 57 22.37 -11.93 -10.51
C GLN A 57 21.51 -12.83 -11.39
N LEU A 58 20.18 -12.68 -11.37
CA LEU A 58 19.27 -13.59 -12.07
C LEU A 58 19.06 -13.21 -13.55
N CYS A 59 19.03 -11.92 -13.86
CA CYS A 59 18.66 -11.44 -15.20
C CYS A 59 19.82 -10.75 -15.94
N GLY A 60 21.00 -10.64 -15.32
CA GLY A 60 22.15 -9.91 -15.87
C GLY A 60 21.91 -8.40 -15.99
N HIS A 61 20.89 -7.88 -15.29
CA HIS A 61 20.52 -6.47 -15.36
C HIS A 61 20.01 -5.96 -14.01
N ALA A 62 20.63 -4.87 -13.56
CA ALA A 62 20.25 -4.20 -12.33
C ALA A 62 19.15 -3.16 -12.57
N PHE A 63 18.05 -3.25 -11.83
CA PHE A 63 17.08 -2.15 -11.73
C PHE A 63 17.53 -1.14 -10.66
N SER A 64 17.45 0.15 -10.97
CA SER A 64 17.76 1.18 -9.98
C SER A 64 16.67 1.26 -8.90
N ALA A 65 17.03 1.78 -7.72
CA ALA A 65 16.06 2.01 -6.65
C ALA A 65 14.93 2.97 -7.09
N SER A 66 15.22 3.95 -7.95
CA SER A 66 14.22 4.85 -8.51
C SER A 66 13.28 4.15 -9.49
N SER A 67 13.77 3.20 -10.29
CA SER A 67 12.91 2.37 -11.16
C SER A 67 11.98 1.49 -10.34
N ILE A 68 12.47 0.85 -9.28
CA ILE A 68 11.64 0.03 -8.38
C ILE A 68 10.57 0.90 -7.69
N SER A 69 10.96 2.08 -7.19
CA SER A 69 10.01 3.03 -6.60
C SER A 69 8.94 3.47 -7.62
N ALA A 70 9.32 3.76 -8.87
CA ALA A 70 8.37 4.12 -9.92
C ALA A 70 7.39 2.98 -10.27
N ILE A 71 7.85 1.73 -10.25
CA ILE A 71 6.99 0.55 -10.43
C ILE A 71 5.94 0.49 -9.31
N ASN A 72 6.37 0.72 -8.07
CA ASN A 72 5.50 0.65 -6.89
C ASN A 72 4.51 1.82 -6.79
N LYS A 73 4.74 2.95 -7.49
CA LYS A 73 3.75 4.05 -7.52
C LYS A 73 2.37 3.62 -8.00
N ARG A 74 2.27 2.55 -8.80
CA ARG A 74 0.97 1.99 -9.21
C ARG A 74 0.19 1.40 -8.03
N LEU A 75 0.88 1.01 -6.95
CA LEU A 75 0.24 0.56 -5.72
C LEU A 75 -0.40 1.74 -4.97
N ASP A 76 0.12 2.96 -5.12
CA ASP A 76 -0.42 4.15 -4.44
C ASP A 76 -1.90 4.39 -4.81
N GLU A 77 -2.28 4.16 -6.07
CA GLU A 77 -3.67 4.25 -6.52
C GLU A 77 -4.55 3.20 -5.85
N SER A 78 -4.04 1.96 -5.72
CA SER A 78 -4.75 0.86 -5.07
C SER A 78 -4.89 1.10 -3.56
N LEU A 79 -3.85 1.64 -2.91
CA LEU A 79 -3.87 2.05 -1.52
C LEU A 79 -4.85 3.19 -1.28
N ALA A 80 -4.87 4.20 -2.16
CA ALA A 80 -5.82 5.31 -2.07
C ALA A 80 -7.27 4.84 -2.26
N ALA A 81 -7.51 3.92 -3.20
CA ALA A 81 -8.81 3.29 -3.40
C ALA A 81 -9.23 2.50 -2.16
N PHE A 82 -8.33 1.71 -1.57
CA PHE A 82 -8.57 0.99 -0.33
C PHE A 82 -8.89 1.93 0.84
N ALA A 83 -8.11 3.00 1.03
CA ALA A 83 -8.29 3.97 2.11
C ALA A 83 -9.64 4.71 2.02
N ARG A 84 -10.17 4.91 0.81
CA ARG A 84 -11.45 5.60 0.57
C ARG A 84 -12.64 4.66 0.41
N ARG A 85 -12.43 3.34 0.40
CA ARG A 85 -13.50 2.38 0.12
C ARG A 85 -14.65 2.52 1.13
N PRO A 86 -15.92 2.46 0.69
CA PRO A 86 -17.06 2.45 1.59
C PRO A 86 -17.08 1.15 2.41
N LEU A 87 -17.51 1.26 3.66
CA LEU A 87 -17.69 0.16 4.59
C LEU A 87 -19.18 -0.19 4.61
N GLN A 88 -19.57 -1.21 3.83
CA GLN A 88 -20.98 -1.54 3.61
C GLN A 88 -21.54 -2.50 4.67
N GLU A 89 -20.71 -3.44 5.10
CA GLU A 89 -21.03 -4.48 6.08
C GLU A 89 -21.01 -3.91 7.52
N PRO A 90 -21.86 -4.43 8.42
CA PRO A 90 -21.75 -4.12 9.84
C PRO A 90 -20.53 -4.81 10.47
N PHE A 91 -19.82 -4.09 11.33
CA PHE A 91 -18.66 -4.61 12.07
C PHE A 91 -18.92 -4.51 13.57
N PRO A 92 -19.53 -5.53 14.22
CA PRO A 92 -19.83 -5.54 15.65
C PRO A 92 -18.60 -5.35 16.54
N TYR A 93 -17.43 -5.83 16.13
CA TYR A 93 -16.21 -5.69 16.92
C TYR A 93 -15.18 -4.85 16.15
N LEU A 94 -14.62 -3.86 16.85
CA LEU A 94 -13.56 -3.01 16.33
C LEU A 94 -12.33 -3.13 17.22
N ILE A 95 -11.19 -3.48 16.64
CA ILE A 95 -9.89 -3.45 17.31
C ILE A 95 -9.12 -2.23 16.78
N LEU A 96 -8.63 -1.42 17.70
CA LEU A 96 -7.79 -0.26 17.42
C LEU A 96 -6.39 -0.53 17.97
N ASP A 97 -5.37 -0.27 17.17
CA ASP A 97 -3.95 -0.39 17.55
C ASP A 97 -3.16 0.79 16.97
N ALA A 98 -2.06 1.15 17.63
CA ALA A 98 -1.08 2.10 17.10
C ALA A 98 0.33 1.51 17.14
N ARG A 99 1.06 1.68 16.04
CA ARG A 99 2.48 1.32 15.93
C ARG A 99 3.32 2.56 15.66
N TYR A 100 4.47 2.68 16.29
CA TYR A 100 5.39 3.78 16.02
C TYR A 100 6.43 3.39 14.98
N GLU A 101 6.46 4.13 13.88
CA GLU A 101 7.42 3.93 12.79
C GLU A 101 8.38 5.12 12.67
N LYS A 102 9.63 4.82 12.28
CA LYS A 102 10.64 5.86 12.01
C LYS A 102 10.52 6.32 10.56
N VAL A 103 9.96 7.50 10.38
CA VAL A 103 9.73 8.10 9.07
C VAL A 103 10.73 9.23 8.85
N ARG A 104 11.24 9.36 7.63
CA ARG A 104 12.09 10.48 7.24
C ARG A 104 11.24 11.51 6.51
N GLU A 105 11.08 12.69 7.11
CA GLU A 105 10.31 13.80 6.57
C GLU A 105 11.18 15.07 6.57
N ALA A 106 11.23 15.76 5.44
CA ALA A 106 12.08 16.96 5.23
C ALA A 106 13.56 16.78 5.67
N GLY A 107 14.10 15.57 5.55
CA GLY A 107 15.49 15.26 5.93
C GLY A 107 15.70 14.89 7.41
N VAL A 108 14.68 15.00 8.24
CA VAL A 108 14.72 14.63 9.67
C VAL A 108 14.02 13.28 9.88
N VAL A 109 14.63 12.40 10.68
CA VAL A 109 13.99 11.14 11.08
C VAL A 109 13.17 11.40 12.34
N MET A 110 11.86 11.19 12.25
CA MET A 110 10.93 11.36 13.36
C MET A 110 10.12 10.08 13.60
N SER A 111 9.64 9.91 14.83
CA SER A 111 8.68 8.84 15.15
C SER A 111 7.28 9.32 14.80
N GLN A 112 6.59 8.59 13.93
CA GLN A 112 5.17 8.82 13.64
C GLN A 112 4.34 7.62 14.09
N ALA A 113 3.12 7.87 14.53
CA ALA A 113 2.18 6.83 14.88
C ALA A 113 1.44 6.35 13.61
N VAL A 114 1.28 5.05 13.47
CA VAL A 114 0.48 4.40 12.44
C VAL A 114 -0.74 3.81 13.15
N LEU A 115 -1.90 4.43 12.94
CA LEU A 115 -3.17 4.02 13.52
C LEU A 115 -3.79 2.94 12.64
N ILE A 116 -4.26 1.86 13.25
CA ILE A 116 -4.82 0.70 12.55
C ILE A 116 -6.20 0.41 13.13
N ALA A 117 -7.17 0.19 12.24
CA ALA A 117 -8.51 -0.30 12.59
C ALA A 117 -8.75 -1.67 11.95
N VAL A 118 -9.08 -2.65 12.77
CA VAL A 118 -9.50 -3.99 12.36
C VAL A 118 -10.95 -4.19 12.73
N GLY A 119 -11.82 -4.42 11.75
CA GLY A 119 -13.21 -4.76 11.95
C GLY A 119 -13.39 -6.27 11.94
N ILE A 120 -14.31 -6.76 12.76
CA ILE A 120 -14.74 -8.16 12.74
C ILE A 120 -16.24 -8.16 12.45
N ASP A 121 -16.64 -8.87 11.40
CA ASP A 121 -18.04 -9.03 11.03
C ASP A 121 -18.76 -10.06 11.92
N TRP A 122 -20.06 -10.27 11.70
CA TRP A 122 -20.87 -11.25 12.43
C TRP A 122 -20.45 -12.70 12.18
N ASP A 123 -19.77 -12.97 11.07
CA ASP A 123 -19.21 -14.29 10.75
C ASP A 123 -17.84 -14.49 11.42
N GLY A 124 -17.35 -13.51 12.19
CA GLY A 124 -16.05 -13.56 12.85
C GLY A 124 -14.85 -13.27 11.94
N ARG A 125 -15.07 -12.81 10.70
CA ARG A 125 -13.99 -12.53 9.75
C ARG A 125 -13.38 -11.17 10.05
N ARG A 126 -12.05 -11.16 10.17
CA ARG A 126 -11.27 -9.96 10.45
C ARG A 126 -10.88 -9.26 9.15
N GLN A 127 -11.09 -7.95 9.09
CA GLN A 127 -10.74 -7.12 7.94
C GLN A 127 -10.06 -5.84 8.40
N ILE A 128 -8.99 -5.42 7.72
CA ILE A 128 -8.40 -4.08 7.93
C ILE A 128 -9.37 -3.04 7.33
N LEU A 129 -9.84 -2.11 8.16
CA LEU A 129 -10.77 -1.05 7.75
C LEU A 129 -10.03 0.22 7.35
N ALA A 130 -8.96 0.56 8.07
CA ALA A 130 -8.12 1.72 7.81
C ALA A 130 -6.71 1.55 8.40
N VAL A 131 -5.75 2.20 7.75
CA VAL A 131 -4.38 2.42 8.24
C VAL A 131 -4.05 3.87 7.92
N GLU A 132 -3.77 4.69 8.93
CA GLU A 132 -3.48 6.12 8.75
C GLU A 132 -2.27 6.55 9.58
N MET A 133 -1.43 7.41 9.02
CA MET A 133 -0.32 8.01 9.74
C MET A 133 -0.78 9.24 10.51
N ALA A 134 -0.30 9.38 11.75
CA ALA A 134 -0.48 10.55 12.59
C ALA A 134 0.88 11.00 13.14
N ASN A 135 1.11 12.32 13.19
CA ASN A 135 2.35 12.89 13.74
C ASN A 135 2.65 12.42 15.16
N ARG A 136 1.60 12.23 15.96
CA ARG A 136 1.65 11.66 17.30
C ARG A 136 0.33 10.99 17.62
N GLU A 137 0.38 10.03 18.53
CA GLU A 137 -0.82 9.52 19.14
C GLU A 137 -1.43 10.61 20.03
N SER A 138 -2.65 11.03 19.70
CA SER A 138 -3.36 12.07 20.42
C SER A 138 -4.85 11.81 20.33
N ARG A 139 -5.60 12.33 21.30
CA ARG A 139 -7.06 12.24 21.30
C ARG A 139 -7.68 12.81 20.02
N SER A 140 -7.12 13.90 19.48
CA SER A 140 -7.56 14.49 18.22
C SER A 140 -7.30 13.56 17.03
N ALA A 141 -6.13 12.92 16.96
CA ALA A 141 -5.81 11.99 15.89
C ALA A 141 -6.77 10.78 15.89
N TRP A 142 -7.00 10.17 17.05
CA TRP A 142 -7.97 9.08 17.19
C TRP A 142 -9.40 9.51 16.86
N ARG A 143 -9.82 10.71 17.27
CA ARG A 143 -11.13 11.25 16.92
C ARG A 143 -11.29 11.39 15.41
N ASP A 144 -10.31 12.00 14.75
CA ASP A 144 -10.37 12.27 13.32
C ASP A 144 -10.36 10.95 12.52
N PHE A 145 -9.55 9.97 12.94
CA PHE A 145 -9.52 8.61 12.41
C PHE A 145 -10.88 7.89 12.52
N LEU A 146 -11.50 7.90 13.70
CA LEU A 146 -12.82 7.28 13.92
C LEU A 146 -13.93 8.01 13.16
N VAL A 147 -13.86 9.34 13.06
CA VAL A 147 -14.79 10.14 12.24
C VAL A 147 -14.67 9.76 10.76
N GLY A 148 -13.45 9.56 10.25
CA GLY A 148 -13.21 9.07 8.89
C GLY A 148 -13.84 7.70 8.63
N LEU A 149 -13.70 6.75 9.56
CA LEU A 149 -14.35 5.44 9.48
C LEU A 149 -15.88 5.54 9.44
N LYS A 150 -16.47 6.38 10.32
CA LYS A 150 -17.92 6.61 10.34
C LYS A 150 -18.42 7.25 9.05
N ALA A 151 -17.70 8.24 8.51
CA ALA A 151 -18.03 8.88 7.23
C ALA A 151 -17.99 7.89 6.06
N ARG A 152 -17.12 6.87 6.13
CA ARG A 152 -17.03 5.79 5.14
C ARG A 152 -18.14 4.73 5.28
N GLY A 153 -18.96 4.78 6.34
CA GLY A 153 -20.10 3.88 6.52
C GLY A 153 -19.96 2.88 7.68
N LEU A 154 -18.91 2.96 8.50
CA LEU A 154 -18.78 2.09 9.67
C LEU A 154 -20.00 2.24 10.59
N LYS A 155 -20.69 1.13 10.83
CA LYS A 155 -21.93 1.06 11.61
C LYS A 155 -22.03 -0.28 12.34
N GLY A 156 -22.88 -0.31 13.37
CA GLY A 156 -23.19 -1.52 14.12
C GLY A 156 -22.07 -2.00 15.03
N VAL A 157 -21.17 -1.11 15.46
CA VAL A 157 -20.10 -1.43 16.41
C VAL A 157 -20.71 -1.60 17.81
N GLU A 158 -20.50 -2.77 18.41
CA GLU A 158 -20.98 -3.13 19.75
C GLU A 158 -19.85 -3.13 20.78
N LEU A 159 -18.63 -3.47 20.36
CA LEU A 159 -17.45 -3.49 21.22
C LEU A 159 -16.24 -2.92 20.50
N VAL A 160 -15.54 -2.03 21.20
CA VAL A 160 -14.23 -1.51 20.78
C VAL A 160 -13.18 -2.03 21.74
N VAL A 161 -12.13 -2.64 21.20
CA VAL A 161 -10.95 -3.08 21.94
C VAL A 161 -9.76 -2.25 21.50
N SER A 162 -9.06 -1.67 22.48
CA SER A 162 -7.74 -1.10 22.29
C SER A 162 -6.87 -1.57 23.45
N ASP A 163 -5.59 -1.78 23.22
CA ASP A 163 -4.60 -1.75 24.31
C ASP A 163 -4.60 -0.34 24.94
N ASP A 164 -4.12 -0.22 26.18
CA ASP A 164 -4.30 0.97 27.03
C ASP A 164 -3.65 2.22 26.44
N HIS A 165 -4.41 2.88 25.55
CA HIS A 165 -4.08 4.11 24.87
C HIS A 165 -4.76 5.23 25.64
N ALA A 166 -3.98 6.09 26.29
CA ALA A 166 -4.47 7.21 27.12
C ALA A 166 -5.49 8.14 26.40
N GLY A 167 -5.59 8.06 25.06
CA GLY A 167 -6.55 8.82 24.25
C GLY A 167 -7.92 8.18 23.99
N LEU A 168 -8.12 6.88 24.27
CA LEU A 168 -9.33 6.12 23.88
C LEU A 168 -10.33 5.84 25.03
N VAL A 169 -9.87 5.89 26.29
CA VAL A 169 -10.64 5.42 27.46
C VAL A 169 -11.95 6.19 27.74
N GLU A 170 -12.13 7.41 27.24
CA GLU A 170 -13.28 8.24 27.62
C GLU A 170 -14.47 8.22 26.63
N ARG A 171 -14.42 7.43 25.54
CA ARG A 171 -15.46 7.51 24.48
C ARG A 171 -16.36 6.29 24.29
N SER A 172 -16.15 5.21 25.03
CA SER A 172 -17.02 4.02 25.01
C SER A 172 -18.34 4.19 25.79
N ALA A 173 -18.63 5.39 26.30
CA ALA A 173 -19.88 5.73 26.99
C ALA A 173 -20.56 6.97 26.38
N ARG A 174 -21.13 6.84 25.17
CA ARG A 174 -22.35 7.56 24.72
C ARG A 174 -22.72 7.22 23.28
#